data_AF-A0A1V0PXF4-F1
#
_entry.id   AF-A0A1V0PXF4-F1
#
_cell.length_a   1.000
_cell.length_b   1.000
_cell.length_c   1.000
_cell.angle_alpha   90.00
_cell.angle_beta   90.00
_cell.angle_gamma   90.00
#
_symmetry.space_group_name_H-M   'P 1'
#
loop_
_entity.id
_entity.type
_entity.pdbx_description
1 polymer ?
#
loop_
_entity_poly.entity_id
_entity_poly.type
_entity_poly.pdbx_seq_one_letter_code
_entity_poly.pdbx_strand_id
1 'polypeptide(L)'
;MLHVVTPSTVSRKYAMKIRKVPRALFGHGSGLLPPGSMTSKIYLRMLMENSFLRYCIPLTPFPVAMLLFPDLALPIGQAPALMFLVVYLFESRLLSVDNPERRRRLMAEEEAERGADIAKARGREILTKIAAKRGQTAGELHLVIEQTQLARIPPVTIVSLQTAEPEPTVLDMDEEEVALIHETLFDDEFTEQRMHITSLALGRFLHDVVLEARSVSAHARLAALAGE
;
A
#
# COMPACT_ATOMS: atom_id res chain seq x y z
N MET A 1 -1.18 -8.79 1.59
CA MET A 1 -0.84 -9.08 0.20
C MET A 1 0.14 -8.04 -0.30
N LEU A 2 1.42 -8.39 -0.42
CA LEU A 2 2.45 -7.55 -1.03
C LEU A 2 2.29 -7.58 -2.57
N HIS A 3 2.24 -6.40 -3.19
CA HIS A 3 2.18 -6.23 -4.63
C HIS A 3 3.23 -5.23 -5.09
N VAL A 4 4.17 -5.71 -5.89
CA VAL A 4 5.20 -4.87 -6.49
C VAL A 4 4.64 -4.26 -7.77
N VAL A 5 4.60 -2.93 -7.82
CA VAL A 5 4.07 -2.17 -8.95
C VAL A 5 5.21 -1.75 -9.85
N THR A 6 5.12 -2.17 -11.10
CA THR A 6 6.10 -1.83 -12.14
C THR A 6 5.38 -1.39 -13.41
N PRO A 7 5.90 -0.42 -14.20
CA PRO A 7 5.24 0.06 -15.41
C PRO A 7 4.90 -1.03 -16.45
N SER A 8 5.66 -2.12 -16.49
CA SER A 8 5.39 -3.27 -17.37
C SER A 8 4.20 -4.13 -16.92
N THR A 9 3.87 -4.16 -15.62
CA THR A 9 2.82 -5.05 -15.07
C THR A 9 1.50 -4.35 -14.82
N VAL A 10 1.39 -3.02 -14.96
CA VAL A 10 0.15 -2.29 -14.66
C VAL A 10 -0.82 -2.28 -15.84
N SER A 11 -2.12 -2.42 -15.55
CA SER A 11 -3.17 -2.29 -16.57
C SER A 11 -3.32 -0.87 -17.13
N ARG A 12 -2.96 0.17 -16.35
CA ARG A 12 -3.09 1.58 -16.74
C ARG A 12 -1.75 2.32 -16.59
N LYS A 13 -1.00 2.43 -17.68
CA LYS A 13 0.31 3.13 -17.69
C LYS A 13 0.27 4.58 -17.20
N TYR A 14 -0.86 5.29 -17.37
CA TYR A 14 -0.99 6.66 -16.86
C TYR A 14 -0.89 6.75 -15.34
N ALA A 15 -1.22 5.66 -14.62
CA ALA A 15 -1.12 5.61 -13.15
C ALA A 15 0.33 5.70 -12.65
N MET A 16 1.31 5.46 -13.54
CA MET A 16 2.74 5.52 -13.22
C MET A 16 3.35 6.90 -13.51
N LYS A 17 2.59 7.81 -14.13
CA LYS A 17 3.07 9.17 -14.40
C LYS A 17 3.03 9.98 -13.11
N ILE A 18 4.19 10.14 -12.49
CA ILE A 18 4.36 10.93 -11.27
C ILE A 18 4.97 12.29 -11.61
N ARG A 19 4.74 13.29 -10.75
CA ARG A 19 5.29 14.66 -10.90
C ARG A 19 6.29 15.02 -9.83
N LYS A 20 6.39 14.19 -8.79
CA LYS A 20 7.27 14.34 -7.64
C LYS A 20 7.55 12.97 -7.05
N VAL A 21 8.65 12.87 -6.32
CA VAL A 21 9.04 11.68 -5.55
C VAL A 21 9.21 12.11 -4.08
N PRO A 22 8.81 11.27 -3.10
CA PRO A 22 8.03 10.05 -3.24
C PRO A 22 6.56 10.35 -3.60
N ARG A 23 5.92 9.45 -4.34
CA ARG A 23 4.48 9.55 -4.67
C ARG A 23 3.73 8.28 -4.30
N ALA A 24 2.66 8.47 -3.54
CA ALA A 24 1.65 7.44 -3.31
C ALA A 24 0.91 7.09 -4.62
N LEU A 25 0.88 5.81 -4.96
CA LEU A 25 0.19 5.23 -6.11
C LEU A 25 -1.18 4.67 -5.74
N PHE A 26 -1.44 4.31 -4.47
CA PHE A 26 -2.65 3.61 -4.01
C PHE A 26 -3.97 4.24 -4.50
N GLY A 27 -4.00 5.56 -4.67
CA GLY A 27 -5.16 6.31 -5.19
C GLY A 27 -5.58 5.97 -6.63
N HIS A 28 -4.76 5.24 -7.40
CA HIS A 28 -5.12 4.77 -8.74
C HIS A 28 -5.93 3.44 -8.73
N GLY A 29 -6.14 2.86 -7.54
CA GLY A 29 -6.97 1.68 -7.32
C GLY A 29 -6.59 0.49 -8.21
N SER A 30 -7.58 -0.19 -8.78
CA SER A 30 -7.39 -1.39 -9.61
C SER A 30 -6.54 -1.17 -10.86
N GLY A 31 -6.26 0.08 -11.26
CA GLY A 31 -5.37 0.41 -12.37
C GLY A 31 -3.91 0.00 -12.17
N LEU A 32 -3.53 -0.27 -10.91
CA LEU A 32 -2.19 -0.73 -10.51
C LEU A 32 -2.00 -2.24 -10.65
N LEU A 33 -3.07 -2.98 -10.92
CA LEU A 33 -3.02 -4.43 -11.04
C LEU A 33 -2.79 -4.86 -12.49
N PRO A 34 -2.22 -6.06 -12.70
CA PRO A 34 -2.07 -6.63 -14.03
C PRO A 34 -3.38 -6.80 -14.78
N PRO A 35 -3.37 -6.72 -16.11
CA PRO A 35 -4.53 -7.07 -16.92
C PRO A 35 -4.97 -8.52 -16.60
N GLY A 36 -6.28 -8.75 -16.51
CA GLY A 36 -6.84 -10.06 -16.15
C GLY A 36 -6.91 -10.34 -14.65
N SER A 37 -6.40 -9.46 -13.78
CA SER A 37 -6.47 -9.62 -12.32
C SER A 37 -7.87 -9.44 -11.71
N MET A 38 -8.92 -9.20 -12.50
CA MET A 38 -10.28 -8.85 -12.03
C MET A 38 -10.91 -9.89 -11.07
N THR A 39 -10.50 -11.15 -11.15
CA THR A 39 -10.98 -12.23 -10.27
C THR A 39 -10.02 -12.55 -9.12
N SER A 40 -8.88 -11.88 -9.05
CA SER A 40 -7.88 -12.10 -8.01
C SER A 40 -8.35 -11.55 -6.65
N LYS A 41 -7.87 -12.18 -5.57
CA LYS A 41 -8.10 -11.69 -4.20
C LYS A 41 -7.66 -10.23 -4.02
N ILE A 42 -6.56 -9.84 -4.68
CA ILE A 42 -6.04 -8.46 -4.57
C ILE A 42 -6.95 -7.45 -5.26
N TYR A 43 -7.57 -7.82 -6.38
CA TYR A 43 -8.54 -6.95 -7.05
C TYR A 43 -9.78 -6.70 -6.20
N LEU A 44 -10.38 -7.77 -5.65
CA LEU A 44 -11.52 -7.63 -4.74
C LEU A 44 -11.15 -6.78 -3.52
N ARG A 45 -9.92 -6.92 -3.03
CA ARG A 45 -9.42 -6.13 -1.91
C ARG A 45 -9.19 -4.67 -2.28
N MET A 46 -8.70 -4.36 -3.48
CA MET A 46 -8.59 -2.99 -4.00
C MET A 46 -9.97 -2.36 -4.23
N LEU A 47 -11.01 -3.13 -4.56
CA LEU A 47 -12.37 -2.60 -4.64
C LEU A 47 -12.88 -2.08 -3.29
N MET A 48 -12.50 -2.72 -2.18
CA MET A 48 -12.84 -2.23 -0.83
C MET A 48 -12.16 -0.90 -0.47
N GLU A 49 -11.09 -0.55 -1.18
CA GLU A 49 -10.37 0.73 -1.00
C GLU A 49 -11.10 1.88 -1.69
N ASN A 50 -11.97 1.58 -2.65
CA ASN A 50 -12.79 2.59 -3.28
C ASN A 50 -13.86 3.07 -2.30
N SER A 51 -13.76 4.34 -1.87
CA SER A 51 -14.67 4.95 -0.90
C SER A 51 -16.13 4.82 -1.31
N PHE A 52 -16.45 4.91 -2.60
CA PHE A 52 -17.83 4.74 -3.09
C PHE A 52 -18.37 3.34 -2.78
N LEU A 53 -17.66 2.29 -3.21
CA LEU A 53 -18.07 0.91 -2.93
C LEU A 53 -18.12 0.63 -1.43
N ARG A 54 -17.12 1.16 -0.70
CA ARG A 54 -17.03 1.02 0.76
C ARG A 54 -18.25 1.58 1.49
N TYR A 55 -18.85 2.66 0.99
CA TYR A 55 -20.08 3.23 1.54
C TYR A 55 -21.36 2.61 0.98
N CYS A 56 -21.33 2.06 -0.24
CA CYS A 56 -22.47 1.30 -0.76
C CYS A 56 -22.78 0.05 0.08
N ILE A 57 -21.75 -0.65 0.57
CA ILE A 57 -21.90 -1.88 1.37
C ILE A 57 -22.76 -1.65 2.63
N PRO A 58 -22.43 -0.75 3.57
CA PRO A 58 -23.25 -0.53 4.76
C PRO A 58 -24.64 0.03 4.43
N LEU A 59 -24.82 0.63 3.25
CA LEU A 59 -26.11 1.13 2.79
C LEU A 59 -26.98 0.08 2.11
N THR A 60 -26.45 -1.07 1.69
CA THR A 60 -27.24 -2.15 1.05
C THR A 60 -28.51 -2.59 1.78
N PRO A 61 -28.61 -2.58 3.13
CA PRO A 61 -29.85 -2.94 3.81
C PRO A 61 -31.03 -2.02 3.47
N PHE A 62 -30.79 -0.75 3.15
CA PHE A 62 -31.86 0.21 2.84
C PHE A 62 -32.61 -0.10 1.54
N PRO A 63 -31.95 -0.20 0.36
CA PRO A 63 -32.64 -0.57 -0.88
C PRO A 63 -33.22 -1.99 -0.80
N VAL A 64 -32.56 -2.92 -0.10
CA VAL A 64 -33.13 -4.26 0.14
C VAL A 64 -34.43 -4.16 0.96
N ALA A 65 -34.45 -3.35 2.02
CA ALA A 65 -35.66 -3.12 2.80
C ALA A 65 -36.77 -2.43 1.98
N MET A 66 -36.44 -1.49 1.11
CA MET A 66 -37.43 -0.86 0.21
C MET A 66 -38.04 -1.87 -0.77
N LEU A 67 -37.26 -2.84 -1.26
CA LEU A 67 -37.74 -3.90 -2.15
C LEU A 67 -38.61 -4.92 -1.42
N LEU A 68 -38.27 -5.24 -0.16
CA LEU A 68 -39.03 -6.18 0.67
C LEU A 68 -40.30 -5.56 1.28
N PHE A 69 -40.29 -4.26 1.54
CA PHE A 69 -41.39 -3.51 2.16
C PHE A 69 -41.75 -2.26 1.34
N PRO A 70 -42.40 -2.41 0.17
CA PRO A 70 -42.72 -1.29 -0.71
C PRO A 70 -43.54 -0.18 -0.03
N ASP A 71 -44.45 -0.55 0.87
CA ASP A 71 -45.29 0.41 1.61
C ASP A 71 -44.48 1.31 2.56
N LEU A 72 -43.29 0.88 2.96
CA LEU A 72 -42.35 1.64 3.79
C LEU A 72 -41.24 2.31 2.97
N ALA A 73 -41.25 2.20 1.64
CA ALA A 73 -40.16 2.72 0.82
C ALA A 73 -39.99 4.24 0.95
N LEU A 74 -41.11 4.98 0.99
CA LEU A 74 -41.10 6.44 1.15
C LEU A 74 -40.49 6.89 2.49
N PRO A 75 -40.92 6.37 3.66
CA PRO A 75 -40.29 6.72 4.93
C PRO A 75 -38.84 6.25 5.04
N ILE A 76 -38.48 5.07 4.50
CA ILE A 76 -37.08 4.60 4.47
C ILE A 76 -36.21 5.56 3.63
N GLY A 77 -36.71 6.03 2.49
CA GLY A 77 -35.99 6.95 1.61
C GLY A 77 -35.81 8.35 2.20
N GLN A 78 -36.67 8.73 3.15
CA GLN A 78 -36.61 9.99 3.87
C GLN A 78 -35.75 9.94 5.15
N ALA A 79 -35.01 8.84 5.36
CA ALA A 79 -34.08 8.70 6.47
C ALA A 79 -32.57 8.92 6.12
N PRO A 80 -32.15 9.98 5.38
CA PRO A 80 -30.73 10.26 5.14
C PRO A 80 -29.89 10.29 6.42
N ALA A 81 -30.41 10.86 7.51
CA ALA A 81 -29.70 10.92 8.79
C ALA A 81 -29.38 9.52 9.34
N LEU A 82 -30.29 8.55 9.18
CA LEU A 82 -30.07 7.17 9.59
C LEU A 82 -29.04 6.49 8.69
N MET A 83 -29.11 6.72 7.38
CA MET A 83 -28.11 6.24 6.42
C MET A 83 -26.70 6.76 6.76
N PHE A 84 -26.58 8.06 7.04
CA PHE A 84 -25.32 8.66 7.49
C PHE A 84 -24.82 8.07 8.81
N LEU A 85 -25.72 7.84 9.78
CA LEU A 85 -25.37 7.21 11.04
C LEU A 85 -24.83 5.79 10.83
N VAL A 86 -25.45 5.00 9.95
CA VAL A 86 -24.99 3.64 9.64
C VAL A 86 -23.60 3.66 8.99
N VAL A 87 -23.37 4.54 8.02
CA VAL A 87 -22.04 4.70 7.39
C VAL A 87 -21.01 5.13 8.43
N TYR A 88 -21.32 6.12 9.25
CA TYR A 88 -20.44 6.61 10.32
C TYR A 88 -20.07 5.50 11.32
N LEU A 89 -21.05 4.72 11.77
CA LEU A 89 -20.81 3.60 12.68
C LEU A 89 -19.97 2.51 12.02
N PHE A 90 -20.20 2.23 10.75
CA PHE A 90 -19.42 1.24 9.99
C PHE A 90 -17.96 1.69 9.82
N GLU A 91 -17.74 2.94 9.41
CA GLU A 91 -16.40 3.49 9.22
C GLU A 91 -15.63 3.56 10.54
N SER A 92 -16.23 4.18 11.57
CA SER A 92 -15.60 4.36 12.87
C SER A 92 -15.35 3.04 13.60
N ARG A 93 -16.23 2.04 13.50
CA ARG A 93 -16.03 0.77 14.23
C ARG A 93 -15.25 -0.27 13.45
N LEU A 94 -15.49 -0.39 12.15
CA LEU A 94 -14.97 -1.52 11.38
C LEU A 94 -13.71 -1.17 10.60
N LEU A 95 -13.67 0.01 9.97
CA LEU A 95 -12.71 0.28 8.91
C LEU A 95 -11.54 1.14 9.32
N SER A 96 -11.75 2.12 10.21
CA SER A 96 -10.69 3.06 10.57
C SER A 96 -10.32 3.02 12.04
N VAL A 97 -9.08 3.44 12.30
CA VAL A 97 -8.54 3.72 13.62
C VAL A 97 -8.33 5.23 13.73
N ASP A 98 -9.43 5.98 13.64
CA ASP A 98 -9.39 7.45 13.60
C ASP A 98 -8.96 8.07 14.94
N ASN A 99 -9.09 7.32 16.05
CA ASN A 99 -8.82 7.85 17.38
C ASN A 99 -7.36 7.58 17.81
N PRO A 100 -6.57 8.61 18.17
CA PRO A 100 -5.23 8.46 18.76
C PRO A 100 -5.17 7.44 19.91
N GLU A 101 -6.19 7.37 20.76
CA GLU A 101 -6.25 6.39 21.85
C GLU A 101 -6.37 4.95 21.34
N ARG A 102 -7.14 4.73 20.26
CA ARG A 102 -7.25 3.40 19.66
C ARG A 102 -5.95 3.01 18.95
N ARG A 103 -5.22 3.96 18.36
CA ARG A 103 -3.90 3.71 17.77
C ARG A 103 -2.88 3.27 18.82
N ARG A 104 -2.83 3.95 19.97
CA ARG A 104 -1.98 3.57 21.12
C ARG A 104 -2.30 2.19 21.69
N ARG A 105 -3.54 1.70 21.54
CA ARG A 105 -3.93 0.34 21.95
C ARG A 105 -3.44 -0.74 20.98
N LEU A 106 -3.06 -0.40 19.75
CA LEU A 106 -2.56 -1.37 18.79
C LEU A 106 -1.13 -1.79 19.09
N MET A 107 -0.28 -0.82 19.44
CA MET A 107 1.15 -1.00 19.67
C MET A 107 1.69 0.21 20.44
N ALA A 108 2.70 -0.01 21.29
CA ALA A 108 3.44 1.08 21.91
C ALA A 108 4.17 1.90 20.85
N GLU A 109 4.30 3.21 21.05
CA GLU A 109 4.88 4.13 20.06
C GLU A 109 6.33 3.76 19.75
N GLU A 110 7.12 3.40 20.76
CA GLU A 110 8.51 2.97 20.58
C GLU A 110 8.62 1.65 19.81
N GLU A 111 7.68 0.74 20.02
CA GLU A 111 7.64 -0.51 19.29
C GLU A 111 7.24 -0.29 17.82
N ALA A 112 6.32 0.63 17.57
CA ALA A 112 5.91 0.99 16.22
C ALA A 112 7.05 1.69 15.46
N GLU A 113 7.78 2.62 16.09
CA GLU A 113 8.96 3.23 15.45
C GLU A 113 10.05 2.18 15.15
N ARG A 114 10.29 1.21 16.04
CA ARG A 114 11.18 0.07 15.73
C ARG A 114 10.71 -0.73 14.52
N GLY A 115 9.40 -0.94 14.37
CA GLY A 115 8.84 -1.60 13.19
C GLY A 115 9.10 -0.81 11.91
N ALA A 116 8.97 0.53 11.95
CA ALA A 116 9.30 1.40 10.83
C ALA A 116 10.81 1.37 10.51
N ASP A 117 11.67 1.31 11.52
CA ASP A 117 13.11 1.19 11.35
C ASP A 117 13.52 -0.14 10.71
N ILE A 118 12.87 -1.25 11.06
CA ILE A 118 13.10 -2.55 10.38
C ILE A 118 12.75 -2.45 8.89
N ALA A 119 11.58 -1.88 8.57
CA ALA A 119 11.18 -1.67 7.17
C ALA A 119 12.16 -0.77 6.41
N LYS A 120 12.67 0.29 7.07
CA LYS A 120 13.67 1.19 6.51
C LYS A 120 15.01 0.48 6.28
N ALA A 121 15.48 -0.32 7.22
CA ALA A 121 16.72 -1.07 7.09
C ALA A 121 16.65 -2.08 5.93
N ARG A 122 15.58 -2.89 5.87
CA ARG A 122 15.32 -3.84 4.78
C ARG A 122 15.16 -3.14 3.43
N GLY A 123 14.46 -2.01 3.40
CA GLY A 123 14.34 -1.20 2.20
C GLY A 123 15.69 -0.70 1.68
N ARG A 124 16.60 -0.28 2.57
CA ARG A 124 17.96 0.13 2.17
C ARG A 124 18.78 -1.05 1.64
N GLU A 125 18.63 -2.24 2.23
CA GLU A 125 19.27 -3.45 1.73
C GLU A 125 18.79 -3.78 0.30
N ILE A 126 17.48 -3.81 0.10
CA ILE A 126 16.86 -4.02 -1.22
C ILE A 126 17.39 -3.00 -2.23
N LEU A 127 17.35 -1.71 -1.90
CA LEU A 127 17.85 -0.66 -2.78
C LEU A 127 19.34 -0.81 -3.09
N THR A 128 20.14 -1.27 -2.12
CA THR A 128 21.58 -1.47 -2.31
C THR A 128 21.84 -2.57 -3.31
N LYS A 129 21.13 -3.70 -3.19
CA LYS A 129 21.20 -4.83 -4.12
C LYS A 129 20.71 -4.44 -5.52
N ILE A 130 19.57 -3.72 -5.62
CA ILE A 130 19.05 -3.20 -6.90
C ILE A 130 20.06 -2.25 -7.56
N ALA A 131 20.55 -1.24 -6.84
CA ALA A 131 21.51 -0.28 -7.38
C ALA A 131 22.83 -0.93 -7.80
N ALA A 132 23.32 -1.92 -7.03
CA ALA A 132 24.50 -2.70 -7.36
C ALA A 132 24.30 -3.51 -8.64
N LYS A 133 23.20 -4.26 -8.74
CA LYS A 133 22.83 -5.06 -9.92
C LYS A 133 22.70 -4.22 -11.18
N ARG A 134 22.04 -3.06 -11.08
CA ARG A 134 21.88 -2.11 -12.20
C ARG A 134 23.16 -1.37 -12.57
N GLY A 135 24.27 -1.58 -11.85
CA GLY A 135 25.52 -0.85 -12.06
C GLY A 135 25.38 0.66 -11.82
N GLN A 136 24.36 1.10 -11.08
CA GLN A 136 24.00 2.51 -10.98
C GLN A 136 25.05 3.27 -10.15
N THR A 137 25.66 4.31 -10.70
CA THR A 137 26.77 5.06 -10.06
C THR A 137 26.35 6.42 -9.50
N ALA A 138 25.19 6.93 -9.91
CA ALA A 138 24.66 8.22 -9.50
C ALA A 138 23.12 8.22 -9.51
N GLY A 139 22.54 9.26 -8.92
CA GLY A 139 21.10 9.39 -8.72
C GLY A 139 20.62 8.80 -7.40
N GLU A 140 19.38 9.11 -7.08
CA GLU A 140 18.69 8.72 -5.85
C GLU A 140 17.56 7.74 -6.18
N LEU A 141 17.52 6.62 -5.46
CA LEU A 141 16.46 5.63 -5.56
C LEU A 141 15.55 5.71 -4.33
N HIS A 142 14.26 5.65 -4.58
CA HIS A 142 13.22 5.62 -3.56
C HIS A 142 12.47 4.29 -3.64
N LEU A 143 12.51 3.51 -2.56
CA LEU A 143 11.60 2.39 -2.37
C LEU A 143 10.40 2.91 -1.59
N VAL A 144 9.30 3.13 -2.31
CA VAL A 144 8.07 3.66 -1.73
C VAL A 144 7.17 2.50 -1.37
N ILE A 145 6.95 2.31 -0.06
CA ILE A 145 6.12 1.26 0.52
C ILE A 145 4.83 1.90 1.03
N GLU A 146 3.71 1.53 0.43
CA GLU A 146 2.38 2.05 0.76
C GLU A 146 1.52 0.95 1.34
N GLN A 147 0.78 1.27 2.40
CA GLN A 147 -0.16 0.33 3.01
C GLN A 147 -1.57 0.90 3.04
N THR A 148 -2.54 -0.02 2.99
CA THR A 148 -3.94 0.31 3.27
C THR A 148 -4.09 0.98 4.65
N GLN A 149 -5.08 1.87 4.75
CA GLN A 149 -5.48 2.49 6.02
C GLN A 149 -6.59 1.70 6.72
N LEU A 150 -7.10 0.65 6.08
CA LEU A 150 -8.25 -0.11 6.58
C LEU A 150 -7.82 -1.10 7.65
N ALA A 151 -8.26 -0.88 8.87
CA ALA A 151 -8.11 -1.84 9.96
C ALA A 151 -9.03 -3.06 9.78
N ARG A 152 -8.67 -4.16 10.45
CA ARG A 152 -9.47 -5.40 10.57
C ARG A 152 -9.74 -6.16 9.27
N ILE A 153 -9.12 -5.75 8.17
CA ILE A 153 -9.13 -6.47 6.89
C ILE A 153 -7.68 -6.84 6.57
N PRO A 154 -7.41 -7.97 5.88
CA PRO A 154 -6.06 -8.31 5.46
C PRO A 154 -5.35 -7.12 4.79
N PRO A 155 -4.07 -6.88 5.14
CA PRO A 155 -3.32 -5.75 4.61
C PRO A 155 -3.11 -5.88 3.10
N VAL A 156 -3.02 -4.73 2.44
CA VAL A 156 -2.46 -4.61 1.10
C VAL A 156 -1.28 -3.68 1.20
N THR A 157 -0.14 -4.16 0.73
CA THR A 157 1.10 -3.40 0.65
C THR A 157 1.47 -3.25 -0.81
N ILE A 158 1.66 -2.01 -1.24
CA ILE A 158 2.11 -1.67 -2.59
C ILE A 158 3.55 -1.18 -2.48
N VAL A 159 4.44 -1.74 -3.28
CA VAL A 159 5.84 -1.31 -3.35
C VAL A 159 6.14 -0.83 -4.74
N SER A 160 6.77 0.34 -4.84
CA SER A 160 7.25 0.88 -6.12
C SER A 160 8.66 1.43 -5.97
N LEU A 161 9.45 1.28 -7.04
CA LEU A 161 10.76 1.90 -7.15
C LEU A 161 10.61 3.21 -7.92
N GLN A 162 11.07 4.33 -7.35
CA GLN A 162 10.93 5.66 -7.94
C GLN A 162 12.29 6.37 -8.00
N THR A 163 12.46 7.25 -8.98
CA THR A 163 13.61 8.17 -9.08
C THR A 163 13.11 9.57 -9.41
N ALA A 164 13.76 10.59 -8.85
CA ALA A 164 13.51 11.98 -9.21
C ALA A 164 14.26 12.42 -10.49
N GLU A 165 15.27 11.65 -10.91
CA GLU A 165 16.18 12.01 -12.00
C GLU A 165 16.09 11.02 -13.18
N PRO A 166 16.20 11.49 -14.44
CA PRO A 166 16.26 12.91 -14.86
C PRO A 166 14.91 13.64 -14.73
N GLU A 167 13.82 12.88 -14.62
CA GLU A 167 12.49 13.38 -14.26
C GLU A 167 11.81 12.38 -13.32
N PRO A 168 10.86 12.84 -12.47
CA PRO A 168 10.11 11.96 -11.57
C PRO A 168 9.43 10.81 -12.32
N THR A 169 9.86 9.57 -12.06
CA THR A 169 9.28 8.39 -12.68
C THR A 169 9.26 7.18 -11.75
N VAL A 170 8.32 6.27 -12.00
CA VAL A 170 8.32 4.92 -11.43
C VAL A 170 9.18 4.05 -12.35
N LEU A 171 10.23 3.45 -11.79
CA LEU A 171 11.16 2.61 -12.51
C LEU A 171 10.56 1.22 -12.77
N ASP A 172 10.88 0.66 -13.94
CA ASP A 172 10.59 -0.74 -14.22
C ASP A 172 11.51 -1.63 -13.42
N MET A 173 10.99 -2.75 -12.93
CA MET A 173 11.68 -3.79 -12.18
C MET A 173 11.59 -5.11 -12.92
N ASP A 174 12.70 -5.83 -12.97
CA ASP A 174 12.74 -7.19 -13.51
C ASP A 174 12.25 -8.23 -12.49
N GLU A 175 12.12 -9.49 -12.92
CA GLU A 175 11.59 -10.57 -12.09
C GLU A 175 12.44 -10.86 -10.85
N GLU A 176 13.77 -10.72 -10.95
CA GLU A 176 14.69 -10.95 -9.83
C GLU A 176 14.62 -9.81 -8.80
N GLU A 177 14.46 -8.57 -9.25
CA GLU A 177 14.25 -7.42 -8.36
C GLU A 177 12.90 -7.48 -7.64
N VAL A 178 11.86 -7.95 -8.35
CA VAL A 178 10.56 -8.24 -7.74
C VAL A 178 10.70 -9.35 -6.70
N ALA A 179 11.38 -10.45 -7.03
CA ALA A 179 11.61 -11.55 -6.10
C ALA A 179 12.39 -11.08 -4.86
N LEU A 180 13.44 -10.27 -5.03
CA LEU A 180 14.21 -9.69 -3.94
C LEU A 180 13.34 -8.90 -2.96
N ILE A 181 12.39 -8.10 -3.45
CA ILE A 181 11.45 -7.36 -2.59
C ILE A 181 10.56 -8.34 -1.82
N HIS A 182 10.05 -9.38 -2.47
CA HIS A 182 9.20 -10.38 -1.82
C HIS A 182 9.93 -11.17 -0.73
N GLU A 183 11.20 -11.50 -0.95
CA GLU A 183 12.01 -12.31 -0.04
C GLU A 183 12.60 -11.50 1.12
N THR A 184 12.93 -10.22 0.88
CA THR A 184 13.68 -9.41 1.86
C THR A 184 12.78 -8.52 2.70
N LEU A 185 11.68 -7.99 2.14
CA LEU A 185 10.88 -6.99 2.84
C LEU A 185 10.16 -7.58 4.05
N PHE A 186 9.62 -8.79 3.91
CA PHE A 186 8.89 -9.50 4.96
C PHE A 186 9.44 -10.91 5.16
N ASP A 187 9.43 -11.35 6.41
CA ASP A 187 9.80 -12.70 6.84
C ASP A 187 8.88 -13.16 7.96
N ASP A 188 9.22 -14.28 8.60
CA ASP A 188 8.40 -14.89 9.65
C ASP A 188 8.25 -13.99 10.90
N GLU A 189 9.25 -13.16 11.20
CA GLU A 189 9.22 -12.26 12.35
C GLU A 189 8.60 -10.90 12.03
N PHE A 190 8.92 -10.33 10.87
CA PHE A 190 8.42 -9.06 10.39
C PHE A 190 7.51 -9.28 9.19
N THR A 191 6.30 -9.72 9.51
CA THR A 191 5.26 -9.99 8.51
C THR A 191 4.61 -8.70 8.01
N GLU A 192 3.95 -8.78 6.85
CA GLU A 192 3.15 -7.68 6.31
C GLU A 192 2.07 -7.18 7.29
N GLN A 193 1.47 -8.10 8.05
CA GLN A 193 0.48 -7.75 9.07
C GLN A 193 1.12 -6.95 10.21
N ARG A 194 2.32 -7.32 10.64
CA ARG A 194 3.07 -6.56 11.66
C ARG A 194 3.42 -5.16 11.16
N MET A 195 3.84 -5.02 9.91
CA MET A 195 4.08 -3.71 9.30
C MET A 195 2.78 -2.88 9.22
N HIS A 196 1.65 -3.49 8.86
CA HIS A 196 0.37 -2.78 8.80
C HIS A 196 -0.10 -2.29 10.17
N ILE A 197 0.05 -3.10 11.22
CA ILE A 197 -0.25 -2.68 12.60
C ILE A 197 0.66 -1.52 13.01
N THR A 198 1.94 -1.58 12.65
CA THR A 198 2.91 -0.49 12.85
C THR A 198 2.43 0.81 12.19
N SER A 199 2.08 0.75 10.90
CA SER A 199 1.56 1.89 10.14
C SER A 199 0.28 2.47 10.73
N LEU A 200 -0.66 1.62 11.19
CA LEU A 200 -1.87 2.04 11.87
C LEU A 200 -1.58 2.74 13.20
N ALA A 201 -0.64 2.21 13.99
CA ALA A 201 -0.25 2.81 15.27
C ALA A 201 0.38 4.19 15.08
N LEU A 202 1.28 4.34 14.10
CA LEU A 202 1.91 5.62 13.75
C LEU A 202 0.96 6.58 13.00
N GLY A 203 -0.08 6.07 12.34
CA GLY A 203 -0.85 6.83 11.36
C GLY A 203 -0.05 7.22 10.11
N ARG A 204 1.03 6.48 9.81
CA ARG A 204 1.91 6.67 8.65
C ARG A 204 1.76 5.48 7.72
N PHE A 205 1.19 5.71 6.55
CA PHE A 205 0.88 4.65 5.57
C PHE A 205 1.76 4.68 4.32
N LEU A 206 2.58 5.72 4.18
CA LEU A 206 3.61 5.82 3.16
C LEU A 206 4.96 5.85 3.86
N HIS A 207 5.80 4.88 3.55
CA HIS A 207 7.17 4.79 4.00
C HIS A 207 8.07 4.96 2.79
N ASP A 208 8.88 6.01 2.82
CA ASP A 208 9.87 6.28 1.78
C ASP A 208 11.24 5.88 2.30
N VAL A 209 11.89 4.96 1.58
CA VAL A 209 13.27 4.57 1.86
C VAL A 209 14.15 5.06 0.73
N VAL A 210 15.16 5.84 1.09
CA VAL A 210 16.02 6.54 0.14
C VAL A 210 17.42 5.94 0.12
N LEU A 211 17.99 5.78 -1.07
CA LEU A 211 19.39 5.41 -1.28
C LEU A 211 20.03 6.27 -2.37
N GLU A 212 21.15 6.92 -2.05
CA GLU A 212 22.02 7.50 -3.06
C GLU A 212 22.91 6.42 -3.68
N ALA A 213 22.88 6.25 -5.01
CA ALA A 213 23.64 5.19 -5.68
C ALA A 213 25.17 5.29 -5.45
N ARG A 214 25.67 6.50 -5.15
CA ARG A 214 27.09 6.75 -4.81
C ARG A 214 27.52 6.11 -3.49
N SER A 215 26.58 5.87 -2.56
CA SER A 215 26.90 5.22 -1.29
C SER A 215 27.08 3.70 -1.42
N VAL A 216 26.78 3.12 -2.58
CA VAL A 216 26.92 1.68 -2.82
C VAL A 216 28.39 1.33 -3.04
N SER A 217 28.94 0.53 -2.12
CA SER A 217 30.35 0.13 -2.12
C SER A 217 30.74 -0.69 -3.36
N ALA A 218 32.02 -0.64 -3.74
CA ALA A 218 32.56 -1.47 -4.81
C ALA A 218 32.40 -2.98 -4.51
N HIS A 219 32.50 -3.37 -3.23
CA HIS A 219 32.29 -4.75 -2.81
C HIS A 219 30.86 -5.23 -3.07
N ALA A 220 29.85 -4.43 -2.73
CA ALA A 220 28.45 -4.76 -2.98
C ALA A 220 28.16 -4.91 -4.49
N ARG A 221 28.80 -4.09 -5.34
CA ARG A 221 28.70 -4.20 -6.80
C ARG A 221 29.33 -5.50 -7.32
N LEU A 222 30.49 -5.88 -6.77
CA LEU A 222 31.16 -7.12 -7.16
C LEU A 222 30.36 -8.35 -6.71
N ALA A 223 29.77 -8.34 -5.51
CA ALA A 223 28.90 -9.42 -5.05
C ALA A 223 27.68 -9.60 -5.97
N ALA A 224 27.01 -8.50 -6.33
CA ALA A 224 25.89 -8.55 -7.27
C ALA A 224 26.26 -9.09 -8.65
N LEU A 225 27.46 -8.77 -9.16
CA LEU A 225 27.96 -9.33 -10.43
C LEU A 225 28.32 -10.82 -10.34
N ALA A 226 28.66 -11.30 -9.14
CA ALA A 226 28.96 -12.70 -8.89
C ALA A 226 27.70 -13.58 -8.71
N GLY A 227 26.51 -12.98 -8.65
CA GLY A 227 25.25 -13.70 -8.43
C GLY A 227 25.01 -14.11 -6.98
N GLU A 228 25.67 -13.43 -6.03
CA GLU A 228 25.48 -13.60 -4.58
C GLU A 228 24.52 -12.56 -3.98
#